data_AF-A0AAW6XPX9-F1
#
_entry.id   AF-A0AAW6XPX9-F1
#
_cell.length_a   1.000
_cell.length_b   1.000
_cell.length_c   1.000
_cell.angle_alpha   90.00
_cell.angle_beta   90.00
_cell.angle_gamma   90.00
#
_symmetry.space_group_name_H-M   'P 1'
#
loop_
_entity.id
_entity.type
_entity.pdbx_description
1 polymer ?
#
loop_
_entity_poly.entity_id
_entity_poly.type
_entity_poly.pdbx_seq_one_letter_code
_entity_poly.pdbx_strand_id
1 'polypeptide(L)'
;MSWGTIATWRMANEGVEKASTILEENGTAGDAVEKLINTVEAYPYYKSVGYGGLPNEEGIVQMDAAFMNGDTLAQGAVGAIENVMHAVSVARALSHEHCNSFRVGKGATKFASLHGFEMTNMLTKRAKKRWQKRCKEIKQQNLNPYDGHDTVGAITLDKNNSMAAATSTSGLFMKKDGRVGDSPLSGSGFYVDSKVGGAAATGLGEDIMKGCLSYEIVRRMRDGELPQDACDHAVYPFIADLKKRYGKAGEFSLVAMNNKGEWGVATNVEFTFCVATDKQKPVILMANPIDNMKTKIEPVSQEWLDAYKKRIHAPIE
;
A
#
# COMPACT_ATOMS: atom_id res chain seq x y z
N MET A 1 21.73 16.80 -2.63
CA MET A 1 21.11 15.61 -3.26
C MET A 1 19.70 15.51 -2.72
N SER A 2 18.71 15.25 -3.59
CA SER A 2 17.29 15.24 -3.19
C SER A 2 16.99 13.96 -2.42
N TRP A 3 15.92 14.01 -1.62
CA TRP A 3 15.29 12.84 -1.02
C TRP A 3 13.78 13.04 -1.08
N GLY A 4 13.05 11.94 -1.04
CA GLY A 4 11.59 12.00 -1.05
C GLY A 4 10.94 10.73 -0.56
N THR A 5 9.71 10.85 -0.09
CA THR A 5 8.84 9.73 0.22
C THR A 5 7.40 10.09 -0.14
N ILE A 6 6.68 9.13 -0.72
CA ILE A 6 5.25 9.24 -0.98
C ILE A 6 4.57 7.93 -0.60
N ALA A 7 3.39 8.00 0.02
CA ALA A 7 2.67 6.84 0.49
C ALA A 7 1.14 7.00 0.38
N THR A 8 0.45 5.89 0.18
CA THR A 8 -1.02 5.85 0.08
C THR A 8 -1.69 6.07 1.44
N TRP A 9 -2.79 6.82 1.42
CA TRP A 9 -3.68 7.12 2.56
C TRP A 9 -3.08 7.97 3.68
N ARG A 10 -3.96 8.72 4.37
CA ARG A 10 -3.62 9.43 5.60
C ARG A 10 -2.95 8.53 6.65
N MET A 11 -3.31 7.25 6.73
CA MET A 11 -2.72 6.34 7.72
C MET A 11 -1.18 6.22 7.63
N ALA A 12 -0.58 6.59 6.49
CA ALA A 12 0.86 6.54 6.31
C ALA A 12 1.60 7.76 6.90
N ASN A 13 0.91 8.84 7.32
CA ASN A 13 1.57 10.10 7.69
C ASN A 13 2.64 9.94 8.79
N GLU A 14 2.30 9.24 9.87
CA GLU A 14 3.24 8.97 10.97
C GLU A 14 4.43 8.12 10.53
N GLY A 15 4.24 7.27 9.53
CA GLY A 15 5.31 6.51 8.88
C GLY A 15 6.17 7.41 7.97
N VAL A 16 5.54 8.31 7.20
CA VAL A 16 6.20 9.29 6.34
C VAL A 16 7.08 10.22 7.16
N GLU A 17 6.62 10.72 8.32
CA GLU A 17 7.42 11.56 9.22
C GLU A 17 8.71 10.86 9.68
N LYS A 18 8.61 9.57 10.04
CA LYS A 18 9.77 8.77 10.45
C LYS A 18 10.71 8.46 9.28
N ALA A 19 10.17 8.14 8.12
CA ALA A 19 10.95 7.94 6.90
C ALA A 19 11.70 9.22 6.51
N SER A 20 11.04 10.38 6.56
CA SER A 20 11.68 11.67 6.31
C SER A 20 12.86 11.92 7.25
N THR A 21 12.72 11.61 8.55
CA THR A 21 13.82 11.74 9.51
C THR A 21 15.02 10.88 9.09
N ILE A 22 14.79 9.61 8.73
CA ILE A 22 15.85 8.69 8.25
C ILE A 22 16.53 9.26 7.00
N LEU A 23 15.75 9.73 6.02
CA LEU A 23 16.26 10.25 4.75
C LEU A 23 17.02 11.58 4.93
N GLU A 24 16.56 12.46 5.82
CA GLU A 24 17.23 13.70 6.21
C GLU A 24 18.61 13.42 6.84
N GLU A 25 18.71 12.36 7.63
CA GLU A 25 19.95 11.92 8.29
C GLU A 25 20.88 11.06 7.40
N ASN A 26 20.59 10.98 6.09
CA ASN A 26 21.33 10.17 5.10
C ASN A 26 21.22 8.65 5.29
N GLY A 27 20.14 8.18 5.90
CA GLY A 27 19.76 6.76 5.90
C GLY A 27 19.32 6.28 4.51
N THR A 28 19.18 4.96 4.37
CA THR A 28 18.88 4.34 3.06
C THR A 28 17.38 4.37 2.73
N ALA A 29 17.05 4.38 1.43
CA ALA A 29 15.67 4.26 0.96
C ALA A 29 14.99 2.97 1.50
N GLY A 30 15.71 1.86 1.51
CA GLY A 30 15.21 0.58 2.04
C GLY A 30 14.81 0.66 3.52
N ASP A 31 15.65 1.28 4.36
CA ASP A 31 15.36 1.43 5.79
C ASP A 31 14.20 2.40 6.04
N ALA A 32 14.14 3.49 5.26
CA ALA A 32 13.07 4.47 5.35
C ALA A 32 11.71 3.85 5.00
N VAL A 33 11.60 3.10 3.89
CA VAL A 33 10.34 2.50 3.47
C VAL A 33 9.89 1.38 4.41
N GLU A 34 10.82 0.56 4.91
CA GLU A 34 10.48 -0.46 5.91
C GLU A 34 9.97 0.19 7.20
N LYS A 35 10.65 1.24 7.70
CA LYS A 35 10.21 1.94 8.91
C LYS A 35 8.83 2.57 8.78
N LEU A 36 8.53 3.12 7.59
CA LEU A 36 7.23 3.69 7.26
C LEU A 36 6.14 2.62 7.38
N ILE A 37 6.31 1.50 6.67
CA ILE A 37 5.32 0.44 6.62
C ILE A 37 5.18 -0.24 7.99
N ASN A 38 6.28 -0.52 8.70
CA ASN A 38 6.25 -1.07 10.06
C ASN A 38 5.45 -0.19 11.02
N THR A 39 5.51 1.13 10.87
CA THR A 39 4.75 2.07 11.70
C THR A 39 3.24 1.93 11.48
N VAL A 40 2.82 1.67 10.23
CA VAL A 40 1.41 1.43 9.90
C VAL A 40 0.97 0.04 10.36
N GLU A 41 1.78 -1.00 10.10
CA GLU A 41 1.49 -2.37 10.50
C GLU A 41 1.31 -2.54 12.02
N ALA A 42 2.07 -1.80 12.83
CA ALA A 42 1.97 -1.91 14.28
C ALA A 42 0.77 -1.17 14.90
N TYR A 43 0.05 -0.32 14.15
CA TYR A 43 -0.96 0.56 14.74
C TYR A 43 -2.36 -0.08 14.79
N PRO A 44 -2.88 -0.46 15.98
CA PRO A 44 -4.05 -1.34 16.14
C PRO A 44 -5.39 -0.75 15.73
N TYR A 45 -5.43 0.55 15.40
CA TYR A 45 -6.66 1.23 14.99
C TYR A 45 -6.81 1.31 13.46
N TYR A 46 -5.74 1.02 12.70
CA TYR A 46 -5.88 0.77 11.28
C TYR A 46 -6.43 -0.64 11.08
N LYS A 47 -7.39 -0.76 10.16
CA LYS A 47 -8.21 -1.98 10.01
C LYS A 47 -7.87 -2.76 8.75
N SER A 48 -7.01 -2.23 7.90
CA SER A 48 -6.72 -2.79 6.59
C SER A 48 -5.26 -3.20 6.43
N VAL A 49 -4.40 -2.96 7.42
CA VAL A 49 -2.97 -3.28 7.40
C VAL A 49 -2.55 -3.84 8.76
N GLY A 50 -1.73 -4.90 8.77
CA GLY A 50 -1.03 -5.37 9.95
C GLY A 50 -1.89 -5.73 11.17
N TYR A 51 -1.41 -5.35 12.35
CA TYR A 51 -1.99 -5.66 13.66
C TYR A 51 -3.35 -4.99 13.82
N GLY A 52 -4.39 -5.80 14.04
CA GLY A 52 -5.77 -5.31 14.05
C GLY A 52 -6.42 -5.20 12.67
N GLY A 53 -5.73 -5.63 11.62
CA GLY A 53 -6.28 -5.89 10.29
C GLY A 53 -7.54 -6.76 10.36
N LEU A 54 -8.49 -6.48 9.48
CA LEU A 54 -9.75 -7.22 9.43
C LEU A 54 -9.52 -8.61 8.82
N PRO A 55 -10.07 -9.67 9.43
CA PRO A 55 -9.78 -11.03 9.02
C PRO A 55 -10.53 -11.48 7.76
N ASN A 56 -10.13 -12.64 7.25
CA ASN A 56 -10.87 -13.43 6.27
C ASN A 56 -12.23 -13.93 6.84
N GLU A 57 -13.01 -14.64 6.03
CA GLU A 57 -14.34 -15.12 6.45
C GLU A 57 -14.31 -16.08 7.65
N GLU A 58 -13.18 -16.74 7.90
CA GLU A 58 -12.97 -17.67 9.01
C GLU A 58 -12.49 -16.97 10.30
N GLY A 59 -12.29 -15.66 10.26
CA GLY A 59 -11.80 -14.89 11.41
C GLY A 59 -10.28 -14.95 11.58
N ILE A 60 -9.54 -15.38 10.55
CA ILE A 60 -8.08 -15.43 10.52
C ILE A 60 -7.54 -14.18 9.81
N VAL A 61 -6.58 -13.50 10.43
CA VAL A 61 -5.91 -12.34 9.82
C VAL A 61 -4.75 -12.84 8.95
N GLN A 62 -4.90 -12.64 7.64
CA GLN A 62 -3.94 -13.01 6.62
C GLN A 62 -3.42 -11.76 5.92
N MET A 63 -2.11 -11.57 5.92
CA MET A 63 -1.49 -10.37 5.40
C MET A 63 -0.73 -10.64 4.10
N ASP A 64 -0.67 -9.63 3.25
CA ASP A 64 0.09 -9.62 2.02
C ASP A 64 1.05 -8.42 2.09
N ALA A 65 2.34 -8.63 1.81
CA ALA A 65 3.33 -7.55 1.85
C ALA A 65 4.47 -7.80 0.85
N ALA A 66 5.13 -6.73 0.44
CA ALA A 66 6.19 -6.77 -0.55
C ALA A 66 7.24 -5.69 -0.31
N PHE A 67 8.43 -5.94 -0.82
CA PHE A 67 9.55 -5.00 -0.85
C PHE A 67 10.32 -5.16 -2.16
N MET A 68 10.78 -4.06 -2.74
CA MET A 68 11.70 -4.07 -3.88
C MET A 68 12.77 -2.99 -3.73
N ASN A 69 14.02 -3.39 -3.97
CA ASN A 69 15.18 -2.52 -4.04
C ASN A 69 15.35 -2.04 -5.50
N GLY A 70 15.31 -0.73 -5.71
CA GLY A 70 15.37 -0.14 -7.05
C GLY A 70 16.74 -0.20 -7.73
N ASP A 71 17.83 -0.38 -6.98
CA ASP A 71 19.19 -0.42 -7.53
C ASP A 71 19.50 -1.80 -8.15
N THR A 72 18.97 -2.84 -7.52
CA THR A 72 19.24 -4.25 -7.87
C THR A 72 18.06 -4.93 -8.54
N LEU A 73 16.87 -4.31 -8.49
CA LEU A 73 15.58 -4.92 -8.84
C LEU A 73 15.24 -6.17 -8.00
N ALA A 74 15.99 -6.44 -6.94
CA ALA A 74 15.70 -7.52 -6.02
C ALA A 74 14.37 -7.24 -5.32
N GLN A 75 13.49 -8.25 -5.31
CA GLN A 75 12.18 -8.17 -4.69
C GLN A 75 11.96 -9.36 -3.78
N GLY A 76 11.23 -9.14 -2.68
CA GLY A 76 10.66 -10.21 -1.89
C GLY A 76 9.21 -9.90 -1.53
N ALA A 77 8.43 -10.96 -1.31
CA ALA A 77 7.00 -10.87 -1.08
C ALA A 77 6.48 -12.00 -0.19
N VAL A 78 5.42 -11.70 0.54
CA VAL A 78 4.63 -12.67 1.29
C VAL A 78 3.14 -12.51 0.96
N GLY A 79 2.44 -13.63 0.83
CA GLY A 79 0.99 -13.65 0.62
C GLY A 79 0.30 -14.55 1.63
N ALA A 80 -0.85 -14.13 2.17
CA ALA A 80 -1.56 -14.83 3.22
C ALA A 80 -0.67 -15.25 4.42
N ILE A 81 0.31 -14.44 4.78
CA ILE A 81 1.13 -14.69 5.98
C ILE A 81 0.29 -14.43 7.23
N GLU A 82 0.46 -15.27 8.23
CA GLU A 82 -0.30 -15.22 9.48
C GLU A 82 0.62 -15.06 10.68
N ASN A 83 0.12 -14.38 11.71
CA ASN A 83 0.73 -14.29 13.03
C ASN A 83 2.15 -13.66 13.07
N VAL A 84 2.45 -12.66 12.25
CA VAL A 84 3.73 -11.94 12.24
C VAL A 84 3.47 -10.45 12.39
N MET A 85 4.15 -9.77 13.31
CA MET A 85 3.93 -8.34 13.56
C MET A 85 4.21 -7.49 12.31
N HIS A 86 5.32 -7.78 11.62
CA HIS A 86 5.79 -7.00 10.47
C HIS A 86 5.95 -7.86 9.22
N ALA A 87 4.92 -7.89 8.37
CA ALA A 87 4.93 -8.69 7.14
C ALA A 87 5.91 -8.12 6.11
N VAL A 88 6.03 -6.79 6.01
CA VAL A 88 6.98 -6.12 5.11
C VAL A 88 8.44 -6.46 5.44
N SER A 89 8.78 -6.64 6.72
CA SER A 89 10.14 -7.03 7.13
C SER A 89 10.48 -8.45 6.68
N VAL A 90 9.50 -9.36 6.68
CA VAL A 90 9.67 -10.71 6.10
C VAL A 90 9.86 -10.61 4.59
N ALA A 91 9.08 -9.79 3.91
CA ALA A 91 9.22 -9.54 2.47
C ALA A 91 10.60 -8.95 2.12
N ARG A 92 11.10 -7.98 2.90
CA ARG A 92 12.45 -7.41 2.73
C ARG A 92 13.53 -8.48 2.90
N ALA A 93 13.44 -9.33 3.92
CA ALA A 93 14.40 -10.42 4.09
C ALA A 93 14.38 -11.41 2.91
N LEU A 94 13.20 -11.75 2.40
CA LEU A 94 13.06 -12.60 1.21
C LEU A 94 13.63 -11.97 -0.06
N SER A 95 13.81 -10.65 -0.13
CA SER A 95 14.43 -9.99 -1.29
C SER A 95 15.91 -10.35 -1.48
N HIS A 96 16.56 -10.88 -0.44
CA HIS A 96 17.94 -11.39 -0.52
C HIS A 96 18.03 -12.81 -1.08
N GLU A 97 16.90 -13.50 -1.26
CA GLU A 97 16.84 -14.85 -1.80
C GLU A 97 16.80 -14.80 -3.34
N HIS A 98 17.80 -15.36 -4.01
CA HIS A 98 17.81 -15.43 -5.48
C HIS A 98 16.65 -16.29 -6.04
N CYS A 99 16.24 -17.32 -5.30
CA CYS A 99 15.07 -18.15 -5.59
C CYS A 99 14.19 -18.23 -4.35
N ASN A 100 12.87 -18.36 -4.51
CA ASN A 100 11.89 -18.41 -3.41
C ASN A 100 11.70 -17.07 -2.66
N SER A 101 11.90 -15.94 -3.36
CA SER A 101 11.68 -14.60 -2.82
C SER A 101 10.21 -14.24 -2.62
N PHE A 102 9.28 -15.00 -3.20
CA PHE A 102 7.86 -14.89 -2.91
C PHE A 102 7.35 -16.18 -2.25
N ARG A 103 6.89 -16.08 -0.99
CA ARG A 103 6.35 -17.21 -0.23
C ARG A 103 4.93 -16.94 0.24
N VAL A 104 4.10 -17.98 0.36
CA VAL A 104 2.70 -17.81 0.76
C VAL A 104 2.25 -18.74 1.88
N GLY A 105 1.20 -18.33 2.58
CA GLY A 105 0.50 -19.10 3.60
C GLY A 105 1.43 -19.63 4.69
N LYS A 106 1.22 -20.89 5.08
CA LYS A 106 2.01 -21.60 6.08
C LYS A 106 3.52 -21.61 5.78
N GLY A 107 3.91 -21.60 4.49
CA GLY A 107 5.31 -21.54 4.09
C GLY A 107 5.98 -20.20 4.45
N ALA A 108 5.26 -19.10 4.24
CA ALA A 108 5.71 -17.77 4.65
C ALA A 108 5.77 -17.64 6.18
N THR A 109 4.73 -18.08 6.89
CA THR A 109 4.69 -18.06 8.36
C THR A 109 5.81 -18.90 8.98
N LYS A 110 6.07 -20.09 8.42
CA LYS A 110 7.17 -20.96 8.87
C LYS A 110 8.53 -20.30 8.64
N PHE A 111 8.74 -19.66 7.48
CA PHE A 111 9.95 -18.90 7.22
C PHE A 111 10.15 -17.81 8.27
N ALA A 112 9.11 -17.00 8.53
CA ALA A 112 9.17 -15.93 9.52
C ALA A 112 9.53 -16.46 10.93
N SER A 113 8.88 -17.52 11.37
CA SER A 113 9.16 -18.14 12.67
C SER A 113 10.60 -18.68 12.77
N LEU A 114 11.11 -19.32 11.72
CA LEU A 114 12.47 -19.89 11.72
C LEU A 114 13.57 -18.81 11.69
N HIS A 115 13.27 -17.63 11.13
CA HIS A 115 14.21 -16.51 11.03
C HIS A 115 14.07 -15.50 12.18
N GLY A 116 13.32 -15.85 13.24
CA GLY A 116 13.26 -15.05 14.46
C GLY A 116 12.43 -13.77 14.36
N PHE A 117 11.53 -13.67 13.38
CA PHE A 117 10.58 -12.55 13.30
C PHE A 117 9.60 -12.60 14.48
N GLU A 118 9.12 -11.42 14.89
CA GLU A 118 8.15 -11.30 15.98
C GLU A 118 6.81 -11.94 15.61
N MET A 119 6.51 -13.06 16.26
CA MET A 119 5.25 -13.77 16.08
C MET A 119 4.19 -13.22 17.02
N THR A 120 3.04 -12.80 16.48
CA THR A 120 1.97 -12.15 17.25
C THR A 120 0.60 -12.55 16.73
N ASN A 121 -0.37 -12.79 17.62
CA ASN A 121 -1.76 -12.94 17.19
C ASN A 121 -2.29 -11.59 16.66
N MET A 122 -2.52 -11.53 15.35
CA MET A 122 -2.89 -10.28 14.68
C MET A 122 -4.35 -9.87 14.87
N LEU A 123 -5.20 -10.79 15.35
CA LEU A 123 -6.62 -10.54 15.57
C LEU A 123 -6.88 -9.85 16.92
N THR A 124 -6.98 -8.52 16.91
CA THR A 124 -7.34 -7.75 18.11
C THR A 124 -8.78 -8.02 18.55
N LYS A 125 -9.09 -7.78 19.83
CA LYS A 125 -10.47 -7.83 20.34
C LYS A 125 -11.41 -6.92 19.54
N ARG A 126 -10.90 -5.78 19.07
CA ARG A 126 -11.63 -4.80 18.24
C ARG A 126 -11.95 -5.38 16.85
N ALA A 127 -10.95 -5.94 16.15
CA ALA A 127 -11.15 -6.59 14.86
C ALA A 127 -12.13 -7.78 14.97
N LYS A 128 -11.98 -8.62 16.00
CA LYS A 128 -12.87 -9.76 16.28
C LYS A 128 -14.34 -9.32 16.43
N LYS A 129 -14.61 -8.23 17.17
CA LYS A 129 -15.97 -7.69 17.31
C LYS A 129 -16.55 -7.25 15.96
N ARG A 130 -15.76 -6.58 15.10
CA ARG A 130 -16.21 -6.18 13.75
C ARG A 130 -16.52 -7.38 12.87
N TRP A 131 -15.66 -8.39 12.89
CA TRP A 131 -15.88 -9.65 12.18
C TRP A 131 -17.16 -10.36 12.64
N GLN A 132 -17.37 -10.49 13.95
CA GLN A 132 -18.60 -11.08 14.51
C GLN A 132 -19.85 -10.31 14.12
N LYS A 133 -19.79 -8.97 14.09
CA LYS A 133 -20.90 -8.11 13.64
C LYS A 133 -21.21 -8.35 12.16
N ARG A 134 -20.19 -8.31 11.29
CA ARG A 134 -20.33 -8.54 9.85
C ARG A 134 -20.88 -9.94 9.54
N CYS A 135 -20.45 -10.97 10.28
CA CYS A 135 -20.99 -12.32 10.15
C CYS A 135 -22.51 -12.39 10.46
N LYS A 136 -23.00 -11.60 11.42
CA LYS A 136 -24.44 -11.50 11.72
C LYS A 136 -25.18 -10.75 10.61
N GLU A 137 -24.63 -9.62 10.17
CA GLU A 137 -25.20 -8.79 9.10
C GLU A 137 -25.36 -9.57 7.78
N ILE A 138 -24.33 -10.28 7.33
CA ILE A 138 -24.38 -11.11 6.11
C ILE A 138 -25.49 -12.16 6.19
N LYS A 139 -25.62 -12.85 7.33
CA LYS A 139 -26.67 -13.85 7.55
C LYS A 139 -28.08 -13.26 7.54
N GLN A 140 -28.24 -12.00 7.95
CA GLN A 140 -29.54 -11.36 8.12
C GLN A 140 -29.98 -10.55 6.89
N GLN A 141 -29.04 -9.95 6.16
CA GLN A 141 -29.31 -8.89 5.18
C GLN A 141 -28.79 -9.17 3.76
N ASN A 142 -28.17 -10.34 3.52
CA ASN A 142 -27.60 -10.73 2.23
C ASN A 142 -26.67 -9.65 1.60
N LEU A 143 -25.88 -8.99 2.45
CA LEU A 143 -24.95 -7.93 2.04
C LEU A 143 -23.76 -8.50 1.26
N ASN A 144 -23.22 -7.71 0.34
CA ASN A 144 -21.92 -7.99 -0.25
C ASN A 144 -20.85 -7.98 0.86
N PRO A 145 -20.05 -9.04 1.02
CA PRO A 145 -19.00 -9.06 2.03
C PRO A 145 -17.90 -8.01 1.79
N TYR A 146 -17.75 -7.54 0.55
CA TYR A 146 -16.64 -6.67 0.13
C TYR A 146 -17.06 -5.20 0.09
N ASP A 147 -16.62 -4.42 1.09
CA ASP A 147 -16.78 -2.97 1.16
C ASP A 147 -15.42 -2.28 1.24
N GLY A 148 -14.88 -1.84 0.10
CA GLY A 148 -13.63 -1.08 0.01
C GLY A 148 -12.40 -1.81 0.58
N HIS A 149 -11.20 -1.31 0.25
CA HIS A 149 -9.98 -1.82 0.85
C HIS A 149 -8.81 -0.86 0.69
N ASP A 150 -8.18 -0.54 1.82
CA ASP A 150 -7.04 0.37 1.88
C ASP A 150 -5.76 -0.43 2.07
N THR A 151 -4.82 -0.31 1.14
CA THR A 151 -3.46 -0.85 1.24
C THR A 151 -2.49 0.30 1.51
N VAL A 152 -1.52 0.10 2.39
CA VAL A 152 -0.39 1.03 2.47
C VAL A 152 0.65 0.61 1.43
N GLY A 153 0.98 1.52 0.52
CA GLY A 153 2.05 1.39 -0.45
C GLY A 153 2.89 2.65 -0.40
N ALA A 154 4.21 2.51 -0.40
CA ALA A 154 5.14 3.62 -0.26
C ALA A 154 6.34 3.49 -1.18
N ILE A 155 6.86 4.64 -1.61
CA ILE A 155 8.09 4.79 -2.39
C ILE A 155 8.99 5.76 -1.65
N THR A 156 10.28 5.46 -1.59
CA THR A 156 11.30 6.34 -1.01
C THR A 156 12.45 6.53 -1.98
N LEU A 157 13.05 7.72 -1.93
CA LEU A 157 14.26 8.14 -2.64
C LEU A 157 15.21 8.71 -1.59
N ASP A 158 16.42 8.15 -1.51
CA ASP A 158 17.46 8.67 -0.63
C ASP A 158 18.46 9.58 -1.35
N LYS A 159 19.35 10.19 -0.56
CA LYS A 159 20.34 11.15 -1.05
C LYS A 159 21.42 10.53 -1.93
N ASN A 160 21.50 9.21 -2.05
CA ASN A 160 22.41 8.52 -2.97
C ASN A 160 21.74 8.19 -4.32
N ASN A 161 20.51 8.69 -4.55
CA ASN A 161 19.64 8.32 -5.66
C ASN A 161 19.23 6.84 -5.67
N SER A 162 19.32 6.17 -4.53
CA SER A 162 18.73 4.84 -4.35
C SER A 162 17.25 4.97 -4.04
N MET A 163 16.45 4.06 -4.59
CA MET A 163 15.01 4.02 -4.38
C MET A 163 14.55 2.66 -3.86
N ALA A 164 13.47 2.66 -3.09
CA ALA A 164 12.81 1.43 -2.65
C ALA A 164 11.29 1.63 -2.65
N ALA A 165 10.56 0.56 -2.91
CA ALA A 165 9.11 0.52 -2.79
C ALA A 165 8.68 -0.66 -1.93
N ALA A 166 7.64 -0.47 -1.14
CA ALA A 166 7.07 -1.51 -0.31
C ALA A 166 5.56 -1.33 -0.15
N THR A 167 4.88 -2.44 0.08
CA THR A 167 3.43 -2.51 0.28
C THR A 167 3.12 -3.45 1.44
N SER A 168 2.02 -3.18 2.14
CA SER A 168 1.48 -4.09 3.16
C SER A 168 -0.02 -3.93 3.30
N THR A 169 -0.69 -5.06 3.53
CA THR A 169 -2.12 -5.10 3.75
C THR A 169 -2.59 -6.37 4.49
N SER A 170 -3.78 -6.32 5.07
CA SER A 170 -4.57 -7.49 5.50
C SER A 170 -5.53 -8.00 4.41
N GLY A 171 -5.57 -7.36 3.24
CA GLY A 171 -6.48 -7.70 2.14
C GLY A 171 -7.96 -7.38 2.41
N LEU A 172 -8.84 -7.74 1.47
CA LEU A 172 -10.27 -7.47 1.59
C LEU A 172 -10.83 -8.09 2.89
N PHE A 173 -11.64 -7.33 3.62
CA PHE A 173 -12.38 -7.86 4.75
C PHE A 173 -13.32 -8.98 4.28
N MET A 174 -13.43 -10.07 5.04
CA MET A 174 -14.24 -11.25 4.69
C MET A 174 -13.77 -11.96 3.40
N LYS A 175 -12.53 -11.73 2.95
CA LYS A 175 -11.94 -12.49 1.84
C LYS A 175 -12.00 -13.99 2.09
N LYS A 176 -12.02 -14.75 1.00
CA LYS A 176 -11.83 -16.20 1.04
C LYS A 176 -10.43 -16.53 1.56
N ASP A 177 -10.31 -17.64 2.27
CA ASP A 177 -9.03 -18.16 2.72
C ASP A 177 -8.06 -18.31 1.52
N GLY A 178 -6.84 -17.81 1.69
CA GLY A 178 -5.81 -17.82 0.65
C GLY A 178 -6.00 -16.81 -0.49
N ARG A 179 -7.01 -15.92 -0.45
CA ARG A 179 -7.11 -14.81 -1.43
C ARG A 179 -5.94 -13.85 -1.25
N VAL A 180 -5.22 -13.63 -2.35
CA VAL A 180 -4.11 -12.67 -2.46
C VAL A 180 -4.51 -11.54 -3.40
N GLY A 181 -4.24 -10.29 -3.00
CA GLY A 181 -4.48 -9.09 -3.81
C GLY A 181 -3.30 -8.71 -4.71
N ASP A 182 -3.29 -7.46 -5.18
CA ASP A 182 -2.20 -6.87 -5.97
C ASP A 182 -0.97 -6.53 -5.11
N SER A 183 -1.16 -6.27 -3.82
CA SER A 183 -0.13 -5.71 -2.94
C SER A 183 1.21 -6.47 -2.97
N PRO A 184 1.27 -7.82 -2.93
CA PRO A 184 2.53 -8.55 -2.97
C PRO A 184 3.06 -8.80 -4.39
N LEU A 185 2.38 -8.29 -5.43
CA LEU A 185 2.71 -8.57 -6.83
C LEU A 185 3.47 -7.41 -7.46
N SER A 186 4.75 -7.66 -7.74
CA SER A 186 5.61 -6.71 -8.46
C SER A 186 5.02 -6.40 -9.84
N GLY A 187 5.00 -5.11 -10.17
CA GLY A 187 4.40 -4.55 -11.36
C GLY A 187 2.92 -4.25 -11.25
N SER A 188 2.19 -4.91 -10.35
CA SER A 188 0.78 -4.58 -10.06
C SER A 188 0.68 -3.63 -8.87
N GLY A 189 0.89 -4.11 -7.65
CA GLY A 189 0.72 -3.31 -6.43
C GLY A 189 1.89 -2.36 -6.16
N PHE A 190 3.07 -2.66 -6.69
CA PHE A 190 4.28 -1.86 -6.52
C PHE A 190 5.29 -2.14 -7.62
N TYR A 191 6.14 -1.16 -7.94
CA TYR A 191 7.33 -1.35 -8.76
C TYR A 191 8.31 -0.20 -8.54
N VAL A 192 9.62 -0.47 -8.58
CA VAL A 192 10.64 0.59 -8.48
C VAL A 192 11.90 0.25 -9.27
N ASP A 193 12.47 1.27 -9.90
CA ASP A 193 13.76 1.24 -10.61
C ASP A 193 14.46 2.57 -10.29
N SER A 194 15.59 2.54 -9.58
CA SER A 194 16.32 3.75 -9.14
C SER A 194 16.77 4.63 -10.31
N LYS A 195 16.88 4.07 -11.53
CA LYS A 195 17.23 4.83 -12.73
C LYS A 195 16.04 5.62 -13.29
N VAL A 196 14.83 5.39 -12.79
CA VAL A 196 13.59 5.95 -13.34
C VAL A 196 12.70 6.52 -12.24
N GLY A 197 12.20 5.66 -11.36
CA GLY A 197 11.17 5.99 -10.39
C GLY A 197 10.48 4.75 -9.82
N GLY A 198 9.51 4.98 -8.94
CA GLY A 198 8.64 3.95 -8.37
C GLY A 198 7.18 4.34 -8.40
N ALA A 199 6.31 3.33 -8.30
CA ALA A 199 4.87 3.45 -8.20
C ALA A 199 4.32 2.43 -7.19
N ALA A 200 3.24 2.77 -6.50
CA ALA A 200 2.54 1.91 -5.56
C ALA A 200 1.02 2.12 -5.66
N ALA A 201 0.26 1.04 -5.49
CA ALA A 201 -1.18 1.02 -5.69
C ALA A 201 -1.96 0.68 -4.41
N THR A 202 -3.25 1.00 -4.44
CA THR A 202 -4.24 0.62 -3.42
C THR A 202 -5.62 0.51 -4.05
N GLY A 203 -6.50 -0.30 -3.48
CA GLY A 203 -7.90 -0.45 -3.88
C GLY A 203 -8.26 -1.90 -4.22
N LEU A 204 -9.13 -2.08 -5.22
CA LEU A 204 -9.55 -3.41 -5.65
C LEU A 204 -8.43 -4.13 -6.41
N GLY A 205 -7.68 -4.96 -5.69
CA GLY A 205 -6.54 -5.69 -6.22
C GLY A 205 -6.83 -6.49 -7.49
N GLU A 206 -8.01 -7.11 -7.61
CA GLU A 206 -8.40 -7.86 -8.82
C GLU A 206 -8.44 -7.00 -10.09
N ASP A 207 -8.73 -5.70 -9.96
CA ASP A 207 -8.71 -4.78 -11.10
C ASP A 207 -7.28 -4.26 -11.35
N ILE A 208 -6.52 -3.94 -10.29
CA ILE A 208 -5.12 -3.49 -10.40
C ILE A 208 -4.24 -4.55 -11.09
N MET A 209 -4.41 -5.83 -10.72
CA MET A 209 -3.66 -6.96 -11.29
C MET A 209 -3.87 -7.14 -12.80
N LYS A 210 -5.04 -6.75 -13.33
CA LYS A 210 -5.34 -6.86 -14.77
C LYS A 210 -4.55 -5.85 -15.62
N GLY A 211 -4.07 -4.76 -15.01
CA GLY A 211 -3.43 -3.65 -15.72
C GLY A 211 -1.93 -3.52 -15.52
N CYS A 212 -1.33 -4.22 -14.55
CA CYS A 212 0.08 -4.06 -14.17
C CYS A 212 0.47 -2.58 -14.01
N LEU A 213 -0.38 -1.82 -13.31
CA LEU A 213 -0.38 -0.36 -13.33
C LEU A 213 0.89 0.25 -12.74
N SER A 214 1.46 -0.30 -11.66
CA SER A 214 2.72 0.22 -11.11
C SER A 214 3.89 0.09 -12.10
N TYR A 215 3.99 -1.04 -12.80
CA TYR A 215 5.00 -1.19 -13.86
C TYR A 215 4.75 -0.22 -15.01
N GLU A 216 3.50 -0.09 -15.47
CA GLU A 216 3.16 0.80 -16.59
C GLU A 216 3.50 2.26 -16.29
N ILE A 217 3.24 2.73 -15.07
CA ILE A 217 3.60 4.09 -14.64
C ILE A 217 5.13 4.28 -14.68
N VAL A 218 5.89 3.33 -14.13
CA VAL A 218 7.37 3.41 -14.16
C VAL A 218 7.90 3.31 -15.60
N ARG A 219 7.29 2.48 -16.46
CA ARG A 219 7.61 2.40 -17.88
C ARG A 219 7.38 3.72 -18.61
N ARG A 220 6.27 4.42 -18.32
CA ARG A 220 5.99 5.75 -18.89
C ARG A 220 6.98 6.82 -18.42
N MET A 221 7.35 6.80 -17.13
CA MET A 221 8.41 7.68 -16.63
C MET A 221 9.75 7.40 -17.33
N ARG A 222 10.04 6.13 -17.65
CA ARG A 222 11.24 5.75 -18.42
C ARG A 222 11.24 6.35 -19.83
N ASP A 223 10.07 6.48 -20.44
CA ASP A 223 9.87 7.10 -21.76
C ASP A 223 9.86 8.64 -21.71
N GLY A 224 10.05 9.24 -20.52
CA GLY A 224 10.22 10.68 -20.34
C GLY A 224 8.98 11.41 -19.83
N GLU A 225 7.89 10.71 -19.49
CA GLU A 225 6.72 11.33 -18.86
C GLU A 225 7.05 11.79 -17.42
N LEU A 226 6.47 12.92 -17.00
CA LEU A 226 6.49 13.32 -15.59
C LEU A 226 5.59 12.37 -14.78
N PRO A 227 5.86 12.17 -13.47
CA PRO A 227 5.10 11.23 -12.64
C PRO A 227 3.58 11.43 -12.67
N GLN A 228 3.11 12.68 -12.68
CA GLN A 228 1.66 12.97 -12.73
C GLN A 228 1.04 12.53 -14.07
N ASP A 229 1.69 12.85 -15.19
CA ASP A 229 1.21 12.44 -16.51
C ASP A 229 1.26 10.91 -16.67
N ALA A 230 2.32 10.27 -16.19
CA ALA A 230 2.45 8.83 -16.19
C ALA A 230 1.32 8.14 -15.40
N CYS A 231 0.95 8.69 -14.24
CA CYS A 231 -0.20 8.24 -13.45
C CYS A 231 -1.51 8.39 -14.23
N ASP A 232 -1.81 9.58 -14.75
CA ASP A 232 -3.06 9.86 -15.46
C ASP A 232 -3.20 8.97 -16.71
N HIS A 233 -2.14 8.86 -17.52
CA HIS A 233 -2.13 8.09 -18.76
C HIS A 233 -2.11 6.57 -18.57
N ALA A 234 -1.69 6.08 -17.39
CA ALA A 234 -1.82 4.66 -17.05
C ALA A 234 -3.23 4.34 -16.51
N VAL A 235 -3.74 5.17 -15.60
CA VAL A 235 -4.94 4.87 -14.80
C VAL A 235 -6.23 5.09 -15.58
N TYR A 236 -6.42 6.25 -16.19
CA TYR A 236 -7.72 6.59 -16.78
C TYR A 236 -8.07 5.80 -18.05
N PRO A 237 -7.14 5.57 -19.00
CA PRO A 237 -7.41 4.68 -20.12
C PRO A 237 -7.76 3.27 -19.66
N PHE A 238 -7.07 2.77 -18.62
CA PHE A 238 -7.34 1.45 -18.08
C PHE A 238 -8.72 1.35 -17.39
N ILE A 239 -9.14 2.38 -16.65
CA ILE A 239 -10.52 2.46 -16.11
C ILE A 239 -11.55 2.40 -17.24
N ALA A 240 -11.31 3.12 -18.35
CA ALA A 240 -12.20 3.08 -19.50
C ALA A 240 -12.25 1.69 -20.14
N ASP A 241 -11.11 1.01 -20.26
CA ASP A 241 -11.03 -0.37 -20.73
C ASP A 241 -11.77 -1.36 -19.82
N LEU A 242 -11.62 -1.25 -18.49
CA LEU A 242 -12.37 -2.07 -17.52
C LEU A 242 -13.88 -1.86 -17.67
N LYS A 243 -14.35 -0.62 -17.73
CA LYS A 243 -15.77 -0.31 -17.95
C LYS A 243 -16.27 -0.89 -19.28
N LYS A 244 -15.48 -0.77 -20.36
CA LYS A 244 -15.85 -1.26 -21.69
C LYS A 244 -15.86 -2.78 -21.80
N ARG A 245 -14.86 -3.46 -21.24
CA ARG A 245 -14.63 -4.91 -21.42
C ARG A 245 -15.23 -5.76 -20.30
N TYR A 246 -15.15 -5.28 -19.06
CA TYR A 246 -15.61 -5.98 -17.87
C TYR A 246 -16.95 -5.42 -17.33
N GLY A 247 -17.42 -4.30 -17.88
CA GLY A 247 -18.71 -3.68 -17.53
C GLY A 247 -18.65 -2.76 -16.30
N LYS A 248 -17.57 -2.82 -15.51
CA LYS A 248 -17.34 -1.98 -14.33
C LYS A 248 -15.86 -1.85 -14.02
N ALA A 249 -15.52 -0.84 -13.24
CA ALA A 249 -14.21 -0.69 -12.61
C ALA A 249 -14.44 -0.49 -11.10
N GLY A 250 -13.72 -1.24 -10.28
CA GLY A 250 -13.63 -1.00 -8.85
C GLY A 250 -12.80 0.24 -8.52
N GLU A 251 -12.79 0.62 -7.25
CA GLU A 251 -12.02 1.76 -6.77
C GLU A 251 -10.54 1.39 -6.67
N PHE A 252 -9.67 2.22 -7.24
CA PHE A 252 -8.22 2.11 -7.06
C PHE A 252 -7.51 3.45 -7.27
N SER A 253 -6.37 3.58 -6.61
CA SER A 253 -5.52 4.77 -6.64
C SER A 253 -4.06 4.36 -6.73
N LEU A 254 -3.24 5.20 -7.38
CA LEU A 254 -1.81 5.00 -7.50
C LEU A 254 -1.05 6.27 -7.16
N VAL A 255 0.07 6.09 -6.46
CA VAL A 255 1.06 7.13 -6.19
C VAL A 255 2.36 6.78 -6.91
N ALA A 256 3.09 7.79 -7.38
CA ALA A 256 4.36 7.62 -8.06
C ALA A 256 5.37 8.71 -7.66
N MET A 257 6.65 8.37 -7.75
CA MET A 257 7.77 9.30 -7.55
C MET A 257 8.92 8.92 -8.50
N ASN A 258 9.50 9.89 -9.20
CA ASN A 258 10.70 9.64 -10.00
C ASN A 258 12.00 9.81 -9.19
N ASN A 259 13.12 9.46 -9.80
CA ASN A 259 14.45 9.59 -9.20
C ASN A 259 14.95 11.04 -9.02
N LYS A 260 14.11 12.04 -9.27
CA LYS A 260 14.36 13.47 -9.02
C LYS A 260 13.51 14.02 -7.86
N GLY A 261 12.68 13.18 -7.24
CA GLY A 261 11.75 13.57 -6.17
C GLY A 261 10.48 14.25 -6.67
N GLU A 262 10.24 14.31 -7.99
CA GLU A 262 8.95 14.71 -8.54
C GLU A 262 7.95 13.56 -8.32
N TRP A 263 6.68 13.88 -8.10
CA TRP A 263 5.67 12.89 -7.72
C TRP A 263 4.34 13.14 -8.43
N GLY A 264 3.48 12.12 -8.46
CA GLY A 264 2.19 12.16 -9.14
C GLY A 264 1.20 11.15 -8.55
N VAL A 265 -0.09 11.42 -8.72
CA VAL A 265 -1.18 10.60 -8.18
C VAL A 265 -2.32 10.52 -9.18
N ALA A 266 -2.88 9.32 -9.39
CA ALA A 266 -4.14 9.16 -10.11
C ALA A 266 -5.10 8.28 -9.32
N THR A 267 -6.39 8.61 -9.40
CA THR A 267 -7.45 7.93 -8.64
C THR A 267 -8.81 8.02 -9.34
N ASN A 268 -9.70 7.07 -9.06
CA ASN A 268 -11.12 7.11 -9.42
C ASN A 268 -12.06 7.22 -8.21
N VAL A 269 -11.51 7.53 -7.03
CA VAL A 269 -12.21 7.68 -5.75
C VAL A 269 -11.64 8.87 -4.99
N GLU A 270 -12.34 9.40 -3.98
CA GLU A 270 -11.71 10.33 -3.03
C GLU A 270 -10.56 9.60 -2.32
N PHE A 271 -9.33 10.08 -2.48
CA PHE A 271 -8.13 9.39 -2.03
C PHE A 271 -7.18 10.32 -1.31
N THR A 272 -6.84 9.99 -0.06
CA THR A 272 -5.77 10.72 0.65
C THR A 272 -4.41 10.08 0.37
N PHE A 273 -3.35 10.88 0.42
CA PHE A 273 -1.98 10.39 0.38
C PHE A 273 -1.06 11.30 1.18
N CYS A 274 0.13 10.80 1.50
CA CYS A 274 1.13 11.53 2.26
C CYS A 274 2.40 11.67 1.42
N VAL A 275 3.02 12.86 1.44
CA VAL A 275 4.26 13.12 0.71
C VAL A 275 5.18 14.02 1.51
N ALA A 276 6.48 13.77 1.39
CA ALA A 276 7.55 14.63 1.91
C ALA A 276 8.74 14.59 0.93
N THR A 277 9.43 15.71 0.78
CA THR A 277 10.65 15.84 0.00
C THR A 277 11.63 16.79 0.69
N ASP A 278 12.84 16.91 0.16
CA ASP A 278 13.81 17.92 0.58
C ASP A 278 13.29 19.38 0.49
N LYS A 279 12.19 19.60 -0.26
CA LYS A 279 11.55 20.92 -0.44
C LYS A 279 10.19 21.03 0.24
N GLN A 280 9.64 19.93 0.74
CA GLN A 280 8.26 19.85 1.22
C GLN A 280 8.23 19.01 2.50
N LYS A 281 7.92 19.65 3.62
CA LYS A 281 7.66 18.94 4.87
C LYS A 281 6.53 17.91 4.70
N PRO A 282 6.49 16.84 5.50
CA PRO A 282 5.39 15.88 5.51
C PRO A 282 4.03 16.58 5.49
N VAL A 283 3.22 16.24 4.51
CA VAL A 283 1.86 16.78 4.34
C VAL A 283 0.91 15.70 3.87
N ILE A 284 -0.35 15.86 4.27
CA ILE A 284 -1.46 15.01 3.82
C ILE A 284 -2.24 15.79 2.78
N LEU A 285 -2.41 15.17 1.61
CA LEU A 285 -3.12 15.73 0.47
C LEU A 285 -4.32 14.84 0.13
N MET A 286 -5.33 15.45 -0.47
CA MET A 286 -6.51 14.80 -1.04
C MET A 286 -6.42 14.85 -2.56
N ALA A 287 -6.59 13.71 -3.21
CA ALA A 287 -6.73 13.55 -4.63
C ALA A 287 -8.19 13.21 -4.96
N ASN A 288 -8.77 13.90 -5.94
CA ASN A 288 -10.10 13.64 -6.46
C ASN A 288 -10.05 13.50 -7.98
N PRO A 289 -10.75 12.51 -8.57
CA PRO A 289 -10.91 12.46 -10.01
C PRO A 289 -11.69 13.70 -10.48
N ILE A 290 -11.25 14.32 -11.57
CA ILE A 290 -11.96 15.39 -12.27
C ILE A 290 -12.15 15.02 -13.74
N ASP A 291 -12.92 15.84 -14.46
CA ASP A 291 -13.12 15.68 -15.89
C ASP A 291 -11.80 15.69 -16.66
N ASN A 292 -11.84 15.20 -17.91
CA ASN A 292 -10.70 15.11 -18.83
C ASN A 292 -9.57 14.18 -18.38
N MET A 293 -9.88 13.12 -17.63
CA MET A 293 -8.89 12.10 -17.22
C MET A 293 -7.74 12.73 -16.42
N LYS A 294 -8.09 13.56 -15.44
CA LYS A 294 -7.13 14.27 -14.59
C LYS A 294 -7.47 14.12 -13.11
N THR A 295 -6.47 14.38 -12.28
CA THR A 295 -6.59 14.36 -10.82
C THR A 295 -6.43 15.76 -10.26
N LYS A 296 -7.36 16.21 -9.43
CA LYS A 296 -7.23 17.45 -8.65
C LYS A 296 -6.66 17.11 -7.28
N ILE A 297 -5.62 17.84 -6.87
CA ILE A 297 -4.90 17.61 -5.61
C ILE A 297 -4.98 18.86 -4.74
N GLU A 298 -5.39 18.69 -3.49
CA GLU A 298 -5.62 19.79 -2.54
C GLU A 298 -5.18 19.39 -1.12
N PRO A 299 -4.73 20.33 -0.27
CA PRO A 299 -4.49 20.03 1.15
C PRO A 299 -5.75 19.56 1.88
N VAL A 300 -5.60 18.61 2.79
CA VAL A 300 -6.70 18.17 3.66
C VAL A 300 -6.97 19.22 4.74
N SER A 301 -8.25 19.51 5.02
CA SER A 301 -8.64 20.46 6.07
C SER A 301 -8.44 19.88 7.48
N GLN A 302 -8.23 20.74 8.47
CA GLN A 302 -8.14 20.32 9.87
C GLN A 302 -9.42 19.61 10.34
N GLU A 303 -10.59 20.09 9.90
CA GLU A 303 -11.88 19.49 10.20
C GLU A 303 -11.98 18.03 9.71
N TRP A 304 -11.46 17.75 8.51
CA TRP A 304 -11.42 16.39 7.97
C TRP A 304 -10.49 15.51 8.81
N LEU A 305 -9.32 16.02 9.22
CA LEU A 305 -8.37 15.28 10.08
C LEU A 305 -8.97 14.93 11.44
N ASP A 306 -9.69 15.87 12.05
CA ASP A 306 -10.36 15.66 13.33
C ASP A 306 -11.49 14.62 13.20
N ALA A 307 -12.27 14.69 12.11
CA ALA A 307 -13.30 13.71 11.79
C ALA A 307 -12.71 12.30 11.56
N TYR A 308 -11.60 12.20 10.82
CA TYR A 308 -10.88 10.95 10.59
C TYR A 308 -10.41 10.34 11.93
N LYS A 309 -9.77 11.14 12.78
CA LYS A 309 -9.28 10.70 14.10
C LYS A 309 -10.42 10.18 14.97
N LYS A 310 -11.55 10.89 15.00
CA LYS A 310 -12.75 10.45 15.73
C LYS A 310 -13.29 9.12 15.18
N ARG A 311 -13.35 8.96 13.85
CA ARG A 311 -13.86 7.76 13.18
C ARG A 311 -13.05 6.49 13.49
N ILE A 312 -11.72 6.57 13.46
CA ILE A 312 -10.88 5.38 13.69
C ILE A 312 -10.94 4.92 15.16
N HIS A 313 -11.08 5.86 16.11
CA HIS A 313 -11.16 5.60 17.55
C HIS A 313 -12.57 5.29 18.06
N ALA A 314 -13.61 5.56 17.27
CA ALA A 314 -15.00 5.34 17.67
C ALA A 314 -15.23 3.91 18.20
N PRO A 315 -16.04 3.71 19.26
CA PRO A 315 -16.36 2.37 19.75
C PRO A 315 -17.04 1.53 18.66
N ILE A 316 -16.97 0.20 18.81
CA ILE A 316 -17.75 -0.70 17.95
C ILE A 316 -19.06 -0.93 18.68
N GLU A 317 -20.14 -0.39 18.10
CA GLU A 317 -21.53 -0.72 18.45
C GLU A 317 -21.87 -2.15 18.02
#